data_AF-W2V0M8-F1
#
_entry.id   AF-W2V0M8-F1
#
_cell.length_a   1.000
_cell.length_b   1.000
_cell.length_c   1.000
_cell.angle_alpha   90.00
_cell.angle_beta   90.00
_cell.angle_gamma   90.00
#
_symmetry.space_group_name_H-M   'P 1'
#
loop_
_entity.id
_entity.type
_entity.pdbx_description
1 polymer ?
#
loop_
_entity_poly.entity_id
_entity_poly.type
_entity_poly.pdbx_seq_one_letter_code
_entity_poly.pdbx_strand_id
1 'polypeptide(L)'
;MNLNFNVSFNELYTVSGIHKINTLFNQTTSNSESLTALAVKLEEFIINLFGIGEHYVKIQKKIENALILNKCKQQFVKKNKYIEIDDTEFEQVKKEIEQTLQSNQITDIKLAKNIIHWMSNTDKYKSQLLLAQQYISYSIKHKKHPVLTKLPIKLNYSIPFQKNGQQGILHAHKNNDLLCSGNKIKIRDRFNYTNKDPSTEEAISESKYCLICHIRKKDSCSTGYYKKSQLQQSEVGTPLTGCPLQQKISEAHELLNQGHLVAAFILIMIDNPMCAATGQHICNECKISCIFQKQTPVDIPQVESYILQCILSLNYGFEIYSLLSKWNPLRISQPLPKEYNGQNILISGMGPAGFTLAYYLSNAGCNIVGIDGIKIEPLTYDLVGQYDKKLDQKLGFQPIKHIHDHFSDLQKRIIYGFGGVMEYGITSRWNKNLLLVIRLLLERRNNFLLKSGITLNNYNYTQIKNLGFHHVALTSGAGNPRYIDLETIH
;
A
#
# COMPACT_ATOMS: atom_id res chain seq x y z
N MET A 1 25.96 14.60 -7.66
CA MET A 1 25.92 13.99 -6.31
C MET A 1 26.10 12.50 -6.48
N ASN A 2 27.00 11.87 -5.71
CA ASN A 2 27.25 10.44 -5.81
C ASN A 2 26.51 9.72 -4.68
N LEU A 3 25.89 8.60 -5.03
CA LEU A 3 25.50 7.55 -4.11
C LEU A 3 26.75 6.81 -3.63
N ASN A 4 26.59 5.93 -2.65
CA ASN A 4 27.68 5.06 -2.24
C ASN A 4 28.06 4.07 -3.37
N PHE A 5 29.18 3.36 -3.19
CA PHE A 5 29.71 2.41 -4.18
C PHE A 5 30.13 3.04 -5.52
N ASN A 6 30.48 4.34 -5.52
CA ASN A 6 30.84 5.09 -6.74
C ASN A 6 29.75 4.99 -7.83
N VAL A 7 28.48 5.03 -7.41
CA VAL A 7 27.32 5.09 -8.29
C VAL A 7 26.82 6.54 -8.30
N SER A 8 26.64 7.12 -9.47
CA SER A 8 26.00 8.43 -9.65
C SER A 8 24.47 8.27 -9.71
N PHE A 9 23.73 9.34 -9.38
CA PHE A 9 22.27 9.30 -9.53
C PHE A 9 21.81 9.06 -10.97
N ASN A 10 22.57 9.54 -11.97
CA ASN A 10 22.23 9.32 -13.38
C ASN A 10 22.26 7.83 -13.75
N GLU A 11 23.18 7.06 -13.14
CA GLU A 11 23.27 5.61 -13.35
C GLU A 11 21.99 4.87 -12.89
N LEU A 12 21.18 5.44 -12.00
CA LEU A 12 19.86 4.89 -11.63
C LEU A 12 18.86 4.88 -12.80
N TYR A 13 19.11 5.65 -13.86
CA TYR A 13 18.19 5.87 -14.98
C TYR A 13 18.70 5.32 -16.33
N THR A 14 19.91 4.74 -16.33
CA THR A 14 20.51 4.11 -17.52
C THR A 14 20.51 2.59 -17.36
N VAL A 15 20.37 1.84 -18.46
CA VAL A 15 20.45 0.37 -18.44
C VAL A 15 21.83 -0.07 -17.93
N SER A 16 22.91 0.49 -18.47
CA SER A 16 24.28 0.18 -18.03
C SER A 16 24.52 0.43 -16.53
N GLY A 17 24.06 1.57 -16.00
CA GLY A 17 24.15 1.88 -14.58
C GLY A 17 23.37 0.92 -13.69
N ILE A 18 22.19 0.49 -14.12
CA ILE A 18 21.39 -0.52 -13.41
C ILE A 18 22.09 -1.90 -13.44
N HIS A 19 22.70 -2.28 -14.55
CA HIS A 19 23.52 -3.50 -14.63
C HIS A 19 24.74 -3.46 -13.70
N LYS A 20 25.39 -2.30 -13.56
CA LYS A 20 26.47 -2.09 -12.58
C LYS A 20 25.96 -2.27 -11.14
N ILE A 21 24.82 -1.68 -10.79
CA ILE A 21 24.20 -1.83 -9.47
C ILE A 21 23.87 -3.30 -9.17
N ASN A 22 23.31 -4.01 -10.15
CA ASN A 22 23.03 -5.43 -10.01
C ASN A 22 24.30 -6.27 -9.79
N THR A 23 25.39 -5.93 -10.47
CA THR A 23 26.69 -6.59 -10.28
C THR A 23 27.23 -6.35 -8.86
N LEU A 24 27.12 -5.12 -8.36
CA LEU A 24 27.50 -4.77 -6.99
C LEU A 24 26.70 -5.55 -5.95
N PHE A 25 25.37 -5.67 -6.14
CA PHE A 25 24.52 -6.47 -5.25
C PHE A 25 24.89 -7.96 -5.29
N ASN A 26 25.13 -8.53 -6.47
CA ASN A 26 25.49 -9.94 -6.62
C ASN A 26 26.85 -10.28 -5.98
N GLN A 27 27.78 -9.33 -5.87
CA GLN A 27 29.04 -9.54 -5.14
C GLN A 27 28.84 -9.71 -3.62
N THR A 28 27.70 -9.26 -3.09
CA THR A 28 27.37 -9.31 -1.65
C THR A 28 26.45 -10.48 -1.28
N THR A 29 26.06 -11.33 -2.23
CA THR A 29 25.05 -12.39 -2.04
C THR A 29 25.54 -13.77 -2.48
N SER A 30 24.94 -14.83 -1.93
CA SER A 30 25.23 -16.24 -2.23
C SER A 30 23.99 -16.96 -2.76
N ASN A 31 24.15 -17.91 -3.68
CA ASN A 31 23.07 -18.50 -4.49
C ASN A 31 22.06 -19.43 -3.77
N SER A 32 22.10 -19.60 -2.44
CA SER A 32 21.32 -20.63 -1.72
C SER A 32 20.33 -20.10 -0.67
N GLU A 33 19.86 -18.86 -0.81
CA GLU A 33 19.04 -18.21 0.22
C GLU A 33 17.54 -18.22 -0.08
N SER A 34 16.71 -18.20 0.97
CA SER A 34 15.26 -18.06 0.81
C SER A 34 14.91 -16.68 0.23
N LEU A 35 13.72 -16.57 -0.36
CA LEU A 35 13.24 -15.30 -0.93
C LEU A 35 13.23 -14.16 0.11
N THR A 36 12.79 -14.44 1.33
CA THR A 36 12.75 -13.46 2.42
C THR A 36 14.15 -13.06 2.90
N ALA A 37 15.10 -13.99 2.95
CA ALA A 37 16.50 -13.69 3.28
C ALA A 37 17.16 -12.81 2.22
N LEU A 38 16.95 -13.11 0.93
CA LEU A 38 17.44 -12.26 -0.18
C LEU A 38 16.83 -10.85 -0.14
N ALA A 39 15.55 -10.73 0.25
CA ALA A 39 14.89 -9.44 0.38
C ALA A 39 15.52 -8.58 1.49
N VAL A 40 15.90 -9.19 2.62
CA VAL A 40 16.59 -8.51 3.73
C VAL A 40 17.98 -8.02 3.29
N LYS A 41 18.75 -8.85 2.58
CA LYS A 41 20.04 -8.42 2.03
C LYS A 41 19.91 -7.29 1.03
N LEU A 42 18.88 -7.34 0.18
CA LEU A 42 18.62 -6.24 -0.75
C LEU A 42 18.20 -4.96 -0.01
N GLU A 43 17.44 -5.06 1.09
CA GLU A 43 17.16 -3.92 1.96
C GLU A 43 18.46 -3.29 2.49
N GLU A 44 19.37 -4.08 3.05
CA GLU A 44 20.67 -3.58 3.55
C GLU A 44 21.48 -2.90 2.44
N PHE A 45 21.52 -3.52 1.25
CA PHE A 45 22.19 -2.94 0.09
C PHE A 45 21.57 -1.60 -0.32
N ILE A 46 20.23 -1.50 -0.39
CA ILE A 46 19.52 -0.27 -0.75
C ILE A 46 19.78 0.83 0.30
N ILE A 47 19.70 0.50 1.59
CA ILE A 47 19.98 1.46 2.67
C ILE A 47 21.40 2.02 2.55
N ASN A 48 22.36 1.15 2.28
CA ASN A 48 23.76 1.53 2.10
C ASN A 48 23.98 2.32 0.81
N LEU A 49 23.38 1.91 -0.31
CA LEU A 49 23.50 2.60 -1.60
C LEU A 49 23.05 4.05 -1.50
N PHE A 50 21.90 4.30 -0.86
CA PHE A 50 21.34 5.64 -0.69
C PHE A 50 21.89 6.40 0.52
N GLY A 51 22.68 5.75 1.39
CA GLY A 51 23.21 6.37 2.59
C GLY A 51 22.13 6.82 3.58
N ILE A 52 21.05 6.05 3.72
CA ILE A 52 19.85 6.45 4.50
C ILE A 52 19.74 5.75 5.86
N GLY A 53 20.80 5.08 6.34
CA GLY A 53 20.79 4.28 7.56
C GLY A 53 20.22 5.01 8.78
N GLU A 54 20.66 6.23 9.05
CA GLU A 54 20.15 7.03 10.19
C GLU A 54 18.65 7.33 10.11
N HIS A 55 18.16 7.65 8.91
CA HIS A 55 16.73 7.91 8.71
C HIS A 55 15.94 6.61 8.82
N TYR A 56 16.45 5.51 8.27
CA TYR A 56 15.80 4.20 8.31
C TYR A 56 15.64 3.69 9.75
N VAL A 57 16.67 3.82 10.60
CA VAL A 57 16.62 3.43 12.03
C VAL A 57 15.47 4.12 12.77
N LYS A 58 15.15 5.39 12.43
CA LYS A 58 14.02 6.10 13.05
C LYS A 58 12.67 5.46 12.69
N ILE A 59 12.51 4.98 11.46
CA ILE A 59 11.30 4.29 11.02
C ILE A 59 11.23 2.90 11.65
N GLN A 60 12.33 2.16 11.66
CA GLN A 60 12.42 0.86 12.31
C GLN A 60 12.03 0.93 13.79
N LYS A 61 12.51 1.96 14.51
CA LYS A 61 12.13 2.19 15.92
C LYS A 61 10.63 2.48 16.12
N LYS A 62 9.96 3.13 15.15
CA LYS A 62 8.49 3.29 15.19
C LYS A 62 7.79 1.94 15.03
N ILE A 63 8.26 1.10 14.11
CA ILE A 63 7.74 -0.26 13.89
C ILE A 63 7.94 -1.12 15.16
N GLU A 64 9.14 -1.12 15.74
CA GLU A 64 9.45 -1.81 17.01
C GLU A 64 8.51 -1.40 18.15
N ASN A 65 8.26 -0.08 18.29
CA ASN A 65 7.32 0.42 19.29
C ASN A 65 5.89 -0.12 19.08
N ALA A 66 5.44 -0.20 17.82
CA ALA A 66 4.14 -0.77 17.48
C ALA A 66 4.09 -2.31 17.62
N LEU A 67 5.23 -3.00 17.47
CA LEU A 67 5.34 -4.44 17.76
C LEU A 67 5.14 -4.73 19.26
N ILE A 68 5.62 -3.85 20.15
CA ILE A 68 5.38 -3.96 21.61
C ILE A 68 3.87 -3.88 21.92
N LEU A 69 3.15 -2.96 21.26
CA LEU A 69 1.70 -2.84 21.38
C LEU A 69 1.00 -4.17 21.06
N ASN A 70 1.41 -4.82 19.97
CA ASN A 70 0.86 -6.11 19.59
C ASN A 70 1.25 -7.25 20.54
N LYS A 71 2.48 -7.23 21.09
CA LYS A 71 2.88 -8.17 22.14
C LYS A 71 1.95 -8.05 23.36
N CYS A 72 1.67 -6.82 23.81
CA CYS A 72 0.72 -6.56 24.89
C CYS A 72 -0.69 -7.06 24.54
N LYS A 73 -1.18 -6.80 23.32
CA LYS A 73 -2.48 -7.28 22.86
C LYS A 73 -2.60 -8.81 22.96
N GLN A 74 -1.58 -9.55 22.53
CA GLN A 74 -1.61 -11.03 22.52
C GLN A 74 -1.38 -11.64 23.90
N GLN A 75 -0.47 -11.08 24.71
CA GLN A 75 -0.08 -11.67 25.99
C GLN A 75 -0.95 -11.22 27.15
N PHE A 76 -1.51 -10.01 27.10
CA PHE A 76 -2.29 -9.44 28.18
C PHE A 76 -3.77 -9.30 27.79
N VAL A 77 -4.06 -8.53 26.74
CA VAL A 77 -5.45 -8.15 26.41
C VAL A 77 -6.31 -9.36 26.07
N LYS A 78 -5.80 -10.29 25.25
CA LYS A 78 -6.55 -11.50 24.85
C LYS A 78 -6.57 -12.63 25.89
N LYS A 79 -5.61 -12.66 26.82
CA LYS A 79 -5.46 -13.76 27.78
C LYS A 79 -6.19 -13.51 29.09
N ASN A 80 -6.35 -12.25 29.49
CA ASN A 80 -7.02 -11.91 30.74
C ASN A 80 -8.54 -11.96 30.61
N LYS A 81 -9.20 -12.31 31.71
CA LYS A 81 -10.66 -12.23 31.82
C LYS A 81 -11.10 -10.77 31.88
N TYR A 82 -12.26 -10.48 31.32
CA TYR A 82 -12.85 -9.15 31.42
C TYR A 82 -13.34 -8.91 32.86
N ILE A 83 -12.98 -7.75 33.41
CA ILE A 83 -13.50 -7.27 34.69
C ILE A 83 -14.51 -6.17 34.37
N GLU A 84 -15.75 -6.36 34.81
CA GLU A 84 -16.77 -5.33 34.73
C GLU A 84 -16.58 -4.33 35.85
N ILE A 85 -16.53 -3.04 35.47
CA ILE A 85 -16.49 -1.91 36.37
C ILE A 85 -17.44 -0.83 35.82
N ASP A 86 -18.03 -0.04 36.71
CA ASP A 86 -18.89 1.08 36.32
C ASP A 86 -18.10 2.36 36.00
N ASP A 87 -18.80 3.43 35.59
CA ASP A 87 -18.18 4.70 35.20
C ASP A 87 -17.47 5.41 36.38
N THR A 88 -17.97 5.23 37.61
CA THR A 88 -17.39 5.85 38.82
C THR A 88 -16.10 5.15 39.23
N GLU A 89 -16.11 3.82 39.23
CA GLU A 89 -14.92 2.99 39.45
C GLU A 89 -13.87 3.24 38.37
N PHE A 90 -14.30 3.39 37.11
CA PHE A 90 -13.39 3.66 36.00
C PHE A 90 -12.63 4.97 36.16
N GLU A 91 -13.25 6.06 36.63
CA GLU A 91 -12.53 7.32 36.84
C GLU A 91 -11.48 7.21 37.95
N GLN A 92 -11.71 6.38 38.97
CA GLN A 92 -10.69 6.07 39.98
C GLN A 92 -9.54 5.24 39.39
N VAL A 93 -9.86 4.15 38.68
CA VAL A 93 -8.86 3.30 37.99
C VAL A 93 -8.03 4.11 37.00
N LYS A 94 -8.66 5.02 36.25
CA LYS A 94 -7.99 5.90 35.30
C LYS A 94 -7.00 6.83 36.01
N LYS A 95 -7.39 7.48 37.11
CA LYS A 95 -6.48 8.33 37.90
C LYS A 95 -5.28 7.55 38.44
N GLU A 96 -5.49 6.33 38.94
CA GLU A 96 -4.40 5.49 39.45
C GLU A 96 -3.46 5.03 38.32
N ILE A 97 -4.00 4.72 37.14
CA ILE A 97 -3.18 4.45 35.95
C ILE A 97 -2.39 5.69 35.53
N GLU A 98 -3.00 6.88 35.50
CA GLU A 98 -2.31 8.14 35.17
C GLU A 98 -1.16 8.43 36.13
N GLN A 99 -1.37 8.23 37.43
CA GLN A 99 -0.33 8.35 38.47
C GLN A 99 0.78 7.32 38.28
N THR A 100 0.43 6.05 38.06
CA THR A 100 1.40 4.96 37.87
C THR A 100 2.23 5.17 36.60
N LEU A 101 1.62 5.70 35.54
CA LEU A 101 2.28 6.02 34.27
C LEU A 101 3.02 7.37 34.29
N GLN A 102 2.86 8.16 35.36
CA GLN A 102 3.33 9.54 35.46
C GLN A 102 2.93 10.34 34.20
N SER A 103 1.64 10.31 33.86
CA SER A 103 1.10 10.85 32.60
C SER A 103 -0.37 11.18 32.73
N ASN A 104 -0.76 12.39 32.33
CA ASN A 104 -2.17 12.74 32.22
C ASN A 104 -2.78 12.30 30.87
N GLN A 105 -1.93 11.83 29.93
CA GLN A 105 -2.36 11.27 28.67
C GLN A 105 -1.94 9.80 28.59
N ILE A 106 -2.94 8.91 28.56
CA ILE A 106 -2.76 7.48 28.36
C ILE A 106 -2.86 7.22 26.86
N THR A 107 -1.77 6.82 26.22
CA THR A 107 -1.74 6.40 24.80
C THR A 107 -1.61 4.88 24.70
N ASP A 108 -2.03 4.32 23.57
CA ASP A 108 -1.92 2.88 23.26
C ASP A 108 -0.50 2.33 23.54
N ILE A 109 0.53 3.01 23.02
CA ILE A 109 1.93 2.59 23.16
C ILE A 109 2.41 2.72 24.61
N LYS A 110 2.11 3.84 25.29
CA LYS A 110 2.58 4.06 26.67
C LYS A 110 1.98 3.03 27.62
N LEU A 111 0.69 2.74 27.47
CA LEU A 111 0.00 1.71 28.24
C LEU A 111 0.60 0.32 27.97
N ALA A 112 0.75 -0.05 26.68
CA ALA A 112 1.29 -1.35 26.31
C ALA A 112 2.73 -1.59 26.81
N LYS A 113 3.61 -0.59 26.71
CA LYS A 113 5.00 -0.70 27.21
C LYS A 113 5.05 -0.97 28.70
N ASN A 114 4.24 -0.25 29.49
CA ASN A 114 4.20 -0.42 30.93
C ASN A 114 3.59 -1.77 31.34
N ILE A 115 2.51 -2.20 30.68
CA ILE A 115 1.94 -3.53 30.92
C ILE A 115 2.97 -4.63 30.65
N ILE A 116 3.69 -4.56 29.53
CA ILE A 116 4.76 -5.53 29.21
C ILE A 116 5.87 -5.50 30.27
N HIS A 117 6.25 -4.32 30.75
CA HIS A 117 7.21 -4.20 31.85
C HIS A 117 6.68 -4.85 33.13
N TRP A 118 5.44 -4.59 33.53
CA TRP A 118 4.82 -5.18 34.71
C TRP A 118 4.70 -6.71 34.62
N MET A 119 4.43 -7.23 33.42
CA MET A 119 4.39 -8.68 33.16
C MET A 119 5.76 -9.36 33.32
N SER A 120 6.88 -8.62 33.35
CA SER A 120 8.20 -9.21 33.57
C SER A 120 8.42 -9.70 35.01
N ASN A 121 7.62 -9.21 35.97
CA ASN A 121 7.64 -9.67 37.36
C ASN A 121 6.24 -9.54 37.98
N THR A 122 5.41 -10.56 37.78
CA THR A 122 4.00 -10.53 38.16
C THR A 122 3.76 -10.38 39.66
N ASP A 123 4.67 -10.89 40.50
CA ASP A 123 4.54 -10.81 41.96
C ASP A 123 4.77 -9.39 42.45
N LYS A 124 5.81 -8.73 41.91
CA LYS A 124 6.11 -7.33 42.23
C LYS A 124 5.02 -6.38 41.73
N TYR A 125 4.47 -6.62 40.53
CA TYR A 125 3.56 -5.69 39.86
C TYR A 125 2.09 -6.13 39.88
N LYS A 126 1.68 -6.94 40.85
CA LYS A 126 0.34 -7.53 40.92
C LYS A 126 -0.78 -6.49 40.92
N SER A 127 -0.62 -5.39 41.68
CA SER A 127 -1.63 -4.33 41.74
C SER A 127 -1.73 -3.54 40.44
N GLN A 128 -0.59 -3.21 39.80
CA GLN A 128 -0.56 -2.51 38.52
C GLN A 128 -1.18 -3.35 37.40
N LEU A 129 -0.94 -4.67 37.39
CA LEU A 129 -1.54 -5.58 36.43
C LEU A 129 -3.07 -5.68 36.61
N LEU A 130 -3.57 -5.70 37.85
CA LEU A 130 -5.01 -5.69 38.12
C LEU A 130 -5.66 -4.38 37.65
N LEU A 131 -5.06 -3.23 37.98
CA LEU A 131 -5.51 -1.92 37.49
C LEU A 131 -5.52 -1.84 35.97
N ALA A 132 -4.46 -2.34 35.33
CA ALA A 132 -4.40 -2.39 33.87
C ALA A 132 -5.49 -3.28 33.27
N GLN A 133 -5.81 -4.41 33.90
CA GLN A 133 -6.86 -5.31 33.46
C GLN A 133 -8.25 -4.67 33.56
N GLN A 134 -8.54 -3.97 34.66
CA GLN A 134 -9.76 -3.19 34.84
C GLN A 134 -9.89 -2.09 33.77
N TYR A 135 -8.82 -1.30 33.60
CA TYR A 135 -8.77 -0.21 32.62
C TYR A 135 -8.97 -0.71 31.18
N ILE A 136 -8.30 -1.80 30.81
CA ILE A 136 -8.41 -2.41 29.46
C ILE A 136 -9.81 -2.99 29.23
N SER A 137 -10.40 -3.65 30.23
CA SER A 137 -11.75 -4.23 30.13
C SER A 137 -12.80 -3.16 29.82
N TYR A 138 -12.77 -2.06 30.58
CA TYR A 138 -13.62 -0.90 30.31
C TYR A 138 -13.32 -0.30 28.93
N SER A 139 -12.04 -0.13 28.59
CA SER A 139 -11.63 0.46 27.31
C SER A 139 -12.13 -0.32 26.09
N ILE A 140 -12.17 -1.65 26.17
CA ILE A 140 -12.73 -2.52 25.11
C ILE A 140 -14.23 -2.27 24.94
N LYS A 141 -14.99 -2.24 26.04
CA LYS A 141 -16.44 -2.00 26.02
C LYS A 141 -16.80 -0.63 25.44
N HIS A 142 -16.03 0.40 25.79
CA HIS A 142 -16.26 1.79 25.37
C HIS A 142 -15.48 2.21 24.12
N LYS A 143 -14.83 1.27 23.41
CA LYS A 143 -14.04 1.51 22.18
C LYS A 143 -12.98 2.63 22.34
N LYS A 144 -12.39 2.74 23.53
CA LYS A 144 -11.21 3.58 23.79
C LYS A 144 -9.97 2.84 23.27
N HIS A 145 -8.85 3.53 23.01
CA HIS A 145 -7.59 2.88 22.59
C HIS A 145 -7.71 2.13 21.26
N PRO A 146 -7.87 2.85 20.13
CA PRO A 146 -8.37 2.30 18.85
C PRO A 146 -7.46 1.23 18.24
N VAL A 147 -6.21 1.10 18.71
CA VAL A 147 -5.34 0.00 18.29
C VAL A 147 -5.25 -1.06 19.38
N LEU A 148 -4.89 -0.75 20.63
CA LEU A 148 -4.60 -1.77 21.64
C LEU A 148 -5.82 -2.64 21.99
N THR A 149 -7.01 -2.06 22.01
CA THR A 149 -8.26 -2.74 22.39
C THR A 149 -9.08 -3.23 21.20
N LYS A 150 -8.67 -2.90 19.96
CA LYS A 150 -9.33 -3.39 18.74
C LYS A 150 -9.11 -4.89 18.60
N LEU A 151 -10.15 -5.66 18.91
CA LEU A 151 -10.19 -7.11 18.77
C LEU A 151 -11.01 -7.52 17.54
N PRO A 152 -10.64 -8.62 16.86
CA PRO A 152 -11.46 -9.17 15.78
C PRO A 152 -12.86 -9.50 16.27
N ILE A 153 -13.87 -9.13 15.49
CA ILE A 153 -15.27 -9.37 15.82
C ILE A 153 -15.74 -10.55 14.97
N LYS A 154 -16.50 -11.48 15.57
CA LYS A 154 -17.19 -12.53 14.81
C LYS A 154 -18.21 -11.88 13.88
N LEU A 155 -18.21 -12.29 12.62
CA LEU A 155 -19.16 -11.79 11.63
C LEU A 155 -20.37 -12.72 11.60
N ASN A 156 -21.56 -12.15 11.68
CA ASN A 156 -22.83 -12.84 11.47
C ASN A 156 -23.50 -12.18 10.26
N TYR A 157 -23.52 -12.83 9.10
CA TYR A 157 -24.11 -12.23 7.89
C TYR A 157 -25.63 -12.51 7.78
N SER A 158 -26.28 -12.73 8.93
CA SER A 158 -27.64 -13.27 9.04
C SER A 158 -28.78 -12.26 8.77
N ILE A 159 -28.52 -11.10 8.16
CA ILE A 159 -29.60 -10.14 7.86
C ILE A 159 -29.70 -9.93 6.34
N PRO A 160 -30.53 -10.73 5.66
CA PRO A 160 -31.10 -10.33 4.38
C PRO A 160 -31.89 -9.03 4.60
N PHE A 161 -31.64 -8.00 3.80
CA PHE A 161 -32.54 -6.86 3.72
C PHE A 161 -33.15 -6.81 2.33
N GLN A 162 -34.48 -6.78 2.27
CA GLN A 162 -35.24 -6.42 1.08
C GLN A 162 -35.71 -4.97 1.23
N LYS A 163 -35.28 -4.12 0.30
CA LYS A 163 -35.96 -2.84 0.05
C LYS A 163 -36.05 -2.67 -1.45
N ASN A 164 -37.27 -2.46 -1.93
CA ASN A 164 -37.59 -2.21 -3.34
C ASN A 164 -37.03 -3.27 -4.31
N GLY A 165 -37.26 -4.57 -4.05
CA GLY A 165 -36.90 -5.64 -4.99
C GLY A 165 -35.40 -5.95 -5.16
N GLN A 166 -34.50 -5.18 -4.52
CA GLN A 166 -33.07 -5.45 -4.54
C GLN A 166 -32.66 -6.26 -3.30
N GLN A 167 -32.01 -7.41 -3.53
CA GLN A 167 -31.35 -8.17 -2.47
C GLN A 167 -29.99 -7.54 -2.17
N GLY A 168 -29.79 -7.15 -0.91
CA GLY A 168 -28.49 -6.74 -0.40
C GLY A 168 -28.25 -7.32 0.99
N ILE A 169 -26.98 -7.58 1.32
CA ILE A 169 -26.58 -7.95 2.69
C ILE A 169 -26.01 -6.71 3.36
N LEU A 170 -26.68 -6.25 4.41
CA LEU A 170 -26.12 -5.27 5.33
C LEU A 170 -25.17 -6.00 6.26
N HIS A 171 -23.95 -5.47 6.43
CA HIS A 171 -23.04 -5.92 7.47
C HIS A 171 -23.69 -5.60 8.84
N ALA A 172 -24.36 -6.57 9.43
CA ALA A 172 -24.95 -6.43 10.74
C ALA A 172 -23.93 -6.82 11.80
N HIS A 173 -23.74 -5.97 12.80
CA HIS A 173 -23.10 -6.38 14.04
C HIS A 173 -24.07 -7.23 14.87
N LYS A 174 -23.53 -7.93 15.87
CA LYS A 174 -24.22 -8.88 16.79
C LYS A 174 -25.51 -8.35 17.45
N ASN A 175 -25.83 -7.06 17.32
CA ASN A 175 -26.95 -6.38 17.97
C ASN A 175 -27.97 -5.75 16.98
N ASN A 176 -28.09 -6.20 15.72
CA ASN A 176 -28.97 -5.57 14.71
C ASN A 176 -28.70 -4.08 14.41
N ASP A 177 -27.64 -3.49 14.98
CA ASP A 177 -27.21 -2.15 14.62
C ASP A 177 -26.71 -2.15 13.18
N LEU A 178 -27.50 -1.55 12.29
CA LEU A 178 -27.06 -1.14 10.97
C LEU A 178 -25.79 -0.29 11.13
N LEU A 179 -24.75 -0.55 10.33
CA LEU A 179 -23.50 0.24 10.26
C LEU A 179 -23.72 1.74 9.92
N CYS A 180 -24.96 2.17 9.72
CA CYS A 180 -25.37 3.55 9.56
C CYS A 180 -25.74 4.26 10.88
N SER A 181 -25.65 3.60 12.05
CA SER A 181 -25.96 4.21 13.37
C SER A 181 -24.86 5.12 13.93
N GLY A 182 -23.97 5.62 13.07
CA GLY A 182 -22.96 6.58 13.49
C GLY A 182 -23.54 7.98 13.61
N ASN A 183 -23.71 8.50 14.82
CA ASN A 183 -23.95 9.93 15.14
C ASN A 183 -22.86 10.91 14.64
N LYS A 184 -21.99 10.48 13.71
CA LYS A 184 -21.00 11.33 13.05
C LYS A 184 -21.53 11.69 11.67
N ILE A 185 -22.29 12.79 11.61
CA ILE A 185 -22.54 13.48 10.35
C ILE A 185 -21.17 13.92 9.81
N LYS A 186 -20.66 13.22 8.79
CA LYS A 186 -19.50 13.71 8.04
C LYS A 186 -20.03 14.75 7.06
N ILE A 187 -19.78 16.02 7.35
CA ILE A 187 -20.04 17.11 6.41
C ILE A 187 -19.15 16.85 5.20
N ARG A 188 -19.77 16.55 4.06
CA ARG A 188 -19.06 16.38 2.78
C ARG A 188 -18.86 17.77 2.17
N ASP A 189 -17.93 18.52 2.73
CA ASP A 189 -17.50 19.79 2.16
C ASP A 189 -16.18 19.59 1.41
N ARG A 190 -16.12 20.07 0.15
CA ARG A 190 -14.92 20.10 -0.72
C ARG A 190 -14.39 18.75 -1.22
N PHE A 191 -13.31 18.81 -2.00
CA PHE A 191 -12.64 17.68 -2.64
C PHE A 191 -11.27 17.35 -2.02
N ASN A 192 -10.95 17.90 -0.84
CA ASN A 192 -9.67 17.60 -0.21
C ASN A 192 -9.60 16.13 0.24
N TYR A 193 -8.39 15.58 0.43
CA TYR A 193 -8.22 14.24 0.97
C TYR A 193 -8.85 14.15 2.36
N THR A 194 -9.87 13.30 2.51
CA THR A 194 -10.72 13.24 3.72
C THR A 194 -10.39 12.09 4.65
N ASN A 195 -9.55 11.15 4.20
CA ASN A 195 -9.12 10.04 5.00
C ASN A 195 -7.72 10.31 5.57
N LYS A 196 -7.41 9.63 6.66
CA LYS A 196 -6.05 9.62 7.21
C LYS A 196 -5.31 8.43 6.63
N ASP A 197 -4.05 8.67 6.34
CA ASP A 197 -3.11 7.60 6.04
C ASP A 197 -3.04 6.62 7.23
N PRO A 198 -2.84 5.30 6.98
CA PRO A 198 -2.71 4.31 8.04
C PRO A 198 -1.62 4.66 9.05
N SER A 199 -1.93 4.59 10.34
CA SER A 199 -0.91 4.74 11.37
C SER A 199 0.02 3.52 11.42
N THR A 200 1.25 3.70 11.92
CA THR A 200 2.19 2.59 12.16
C THR A 200 1.58 1.55 13.09
N GLU A 201 0.92 1.97 14.16
CA GLU A 201 0.28 1.08 15.13
C GLU A 201 -0.85 0.26 14.49
N GLU A 202 -1.70 0.89 13.67
CA GLU A 202 -2.78 0.20 12.99
C GLU A 202 -2.26 -0.81 11.98
N ALA A 203 -1.32 -0.41 11.11
CA ALA A 203 -0.77 -1.29 10.08
C ALA A 203 -0.01 -2.48 10.69
N ILE A 204 0.81 -2.25 11.72
CA ILE A 204 1.51 -3.32 12.43
C ILE A 204 0.51 -4.22 13.20
N SER A 205 -0.60 -3.67 13.69
CA SER A 205 -1.67 -4.49 14.29
C SER A 205 -2.33 -5.42 13.28
N GLU A 206 -2.56 -4.98 12.04
CA GLU A 206 -3.11 -5.82 10.98
C GLU A 206 -2.08 -6.86 10.50
N SER A 207 -0.80 -6.48 10.34
CA SER A 207 0.26 -7.42 9.95
C SER A 207 0.53 -8.49 11.02
N LYS A 208 0.44 -8.15 12.32
CA LYS A 208 0.55 -9.10 13.44
C LYS A 208 -0.71 -9.91 13.70
N TYR A 209 -1.86 -9.47 13.19
CA TYR A 209 -3.08 -10.26 13.21
C TYR A 209 -3.08 -11.34 12.11
N CYS A 210 -2.36 -11.11 11.01
CA CYS A 210 -2.14 -12.12 9.97
C CYS A 210 -1.49 -13.41 10.53
N LEU A 211 -1.97 -14.57 10.06
CA LEU A 211 -1.47 -15.89 10.47
C LEU A 211 -0.18 -16.32 9.77
N ILE A 212 0.32 -15.51 8.84
CA ILE A 212 1.48 -15.80 7.99
C ILE A 212 1.30 -17.16 7.28
N CYS A 213 0.31 -17.22 6.38
CA CYS A 213 -0.20 -18.49 5.84
C CYS A 213 0.70 -19.16 4.79
N HIS A 214 1.64 -18.44 4.16
CA HIS A 214 2.48 -18.99 3.07
C HIS A 214 3.35 -20.17 3.55
N ILE A 215 3.81 -20.17 4.81
CA ILE A 215 4.57 -21.27 5.42
C ILE A 215 3.81 -22.60 5.33
N ARG A 216 2.47 -22.56 5.36
CA ARG A 216 1.59 -23.73 5.26
C ARG A 216 0.99 -23.92 3.87
N LYS A 217 1.39 -23.12 2.88
CA LYS A 217 0.81 -23.07 1.51
C LYS A 217 -0.72 -22.89 1.52
N LYS A 218 -1.21 -21.99 2.40
CA LYS A 218 -2.64 -21.68 2.60
C LYS A 218 -2.92 -20.18 2.53
N ASP A 219 -2.14 -19.47 1.73
CA ASP A 219 -2.17 -18.03 1.50
C ASP A 219 -3.36 -17.62 0.63
N SER A 220 -4.57 -17.87 1.12
CA SER A 220 -5.81 -17.61 0.38
C SER A 220 -6.00 -16.14 -0.02
N CYS A 221 -5.34 -15.22 0.67
CA CYS A 221 -5.32 -13.81 0.27
C CYS A 221 -4.57 -13.55 -1.05
N SER A 222 -3.63 -14.42 -1.43
CA SER A 222 -2.89 -14.35 -2.69
C SER A 222 -3.49 -15.29 -3.73
N THR A 223 -3.62 -16.58 -3.38
CA THR A 223 -3.95 -17.64 -4.34
C THR A 223 -5.44 -17.99 -4.41
N GLY A 224 -6.26 -17.44 -3.51
CA GLY A 224 -7.69 -17.71 -3.42
C GLY A 224 -8.06 -18.72 -2.33
N TYR A 225 -9.31 -18.69 -1.88
CA TYR A 225 -9.82 -19.55 -0.82
C TYR A 225 -10.51 -20.79 -1.39
N TYR A 226 -9.83 -21.95 -1.31
CA TYR A 226 -10.30 -23.22 -1.82
C TYR A 226 -10.66 -24.20 -0.69
N LYS A 227 -11.73 -24.99 -0.90
CA LYS A 227 -12.04 -26.19 -0.09
C LYS A 227 -12.25 -27.36 -1.04
N LYS A 228 -11.60 -28.51 -0.79
CA LYS A 228 -11.65 -29.70 -1.67
C LYS A 228 -11.44 -29.33 -3.16
N SER A 229 -10.46 -28.47 -3.42
CA SER A 229 -10.11 -27.95 -4.76
C SER A 229 -11.20 -27.10 -5.46
N GLN A 230 -12.27 -26.72 -4.76
CA GLN A 230 -13.30 -25.83 -5.28
C GLN A 230 -13.11 -24.41 -4.74
N LEU A 231 -13.07 -23.42 -5.63
CA LEU A 231 -13.06 -22.01 -5.27
C LEU A 231 -14.34 -21.68 -4.51
N GLN A 232 -14.21 -21.10 -3.33
CA GLN A 232 -15.35 -20.75 -2.51
C GLN A 232 -15.86 -19.35 -2.83
N GLN A 233 -17.06 -19.06 -2.36
CA GLN A 233 -17.66 -17.74 -2.37
C GLN A 233 -17.84 -17.24 -0.94
N SER A 234 -17.81 -15.93 -0.78
CA SER A 234 -18.26 -15.26 0.45
C SER A 234 -19.76 -15.48 0.68
N GLU A 235 -20.27 -15.12 1.86
CA GLU A 235 -21.70 -15.22 2.18
C GLU A 235 -22.60 -14.35 1.29
N VAL A 236 -22.03 -13.33 0.62
CA VAL A 236 -22.71 -12.49 -0.41
C VAL A 236 -22.53 -13.01 -1.85
N GLY A 237 -21.99 -14.22 -2.03
CA GLY A 237 -21.78 -14.83 -3.35
C GLY A 237 -20.57 -14.30 -4.14
N THR A 238 -19.77 -13.40 -3.58
CA THR A 238 -18.54 -12.92 -4.24
C THR A 238 -17.47 -14.02 -4.24
N PRO A 239 -16.90 -14.42 -5.40
CA PRO A 239 -15.80 -15.38 -5.48
C PRO A 239 -14.57 -14.95 -4.67
N LEU A 240 -13.99 -15.87 -3.91
CA LEU A 240 -12.83 -15.62 -3.04
C LEU A 240 -11.51 -15.88 -3.78
N THR A 241 -11.22 -15.13 -4.84
CA THR A 241 -10.12 -15.38 -5.77
C THR A 241 -8.73 -15.02 -5.25
N GLY A 242 -8.62 -14.26 -4.16
CA GLY A 242 -7.35 -13.67 -3.72
C GLY A 242 -6.93 -12.47 -4.56
N CYS A 243 -5.71 -12.02 -4.35
CA CYS A 243 -5.12 -10.89 -5.07
C CYS A 243 -4.99 -11.21 -6.57
N PRO A 244 -5.51 -10.36 -7.48
CA PRO A 244 -5.38 -10.58 -8.92
C PRO A 244 -3.93 -10.66 -9.41
N LEU A 245 -3.00 -10.03 -8.68
CA LEU A 245 -1.57 -10.04 -8.97
C LEU A 245 -0.82 -11.18 -8.25
N GLN A 246 -1.51 -11.99 -7.44
CA GLN A 246 -0.92 -13.06 -6.63
C GLN A 246 0.29 -12.59 -5.81
N GLN A 247 0.20 -11.37 -5.27
CA GLN A 247 1.29 -10.76 -4.49
C GLN A 247 1.70 -11.64 -3.31
N LYS A 248 2.99 -11.57 -2.94
CA LYS A 248 3.59 -12.26 -1.78
C LYS A 248 3.25 -11.57 -0.45
N ILE A 249 1.95 -11.45 -0.19
CA ILE A 249 1.36 -10.69 0.92
C ILE A 249 1.87 -11.22 2.26
N SER A 250 1.88 -12.54 2.43
CA SER A 250 2.18 -13.15 3.71
C SER A 250 3.67 -13.02 4.07
N GLU A 251 4.53 -13.10 3.07
CA GLU A 251 5.98 -12.91 3.16
C GLU A 251 6.31 -11.44 3.45
N ALA A 252 5.64 -10.50 2.77
CA ALA A 252 5.78 -9.07 3.06
C ALA A 252 5.34 -8.73 4.49
N HIS A 253 4.22 -9.30 4.97
CA HIS A 253 3.78 -9.13 6.36
C HIS A 253 4.77 -9.76 7.36
N GLU A 254 5.38 -10.90 7.03
CA GLU A 254 6.40 -11.54 7.86
C GLU A 254 7.62 -10.62 8.03
N LEU A 255 8.17 -10.10 6.93
CA LEU A 255 9.31 -9.19 6.96
C LEU A 255 8.98 -7.89 7.71
N LEU A 256 7.80 -7.31 7.48
CA LEU A 256 7.35 -6.14 8.23
C LEU A 256 7.26 -6.43 9.74
N ASN A 257 6.78 -7.62 10.12
CA ASN A 257 6.71 -8.05 11.52
C ASN A 257 8.08 -8.29 12.17
N GLN A 258 9.13 -8.44 11.36
CA GLN A 258 10.52 -8.54 11.78
C GLN A 258 11.23 -7.18 11.77
N GLY A 259 10.56 -6.12 11.31
CA GLY A 259 11.12 -4.76 11.23
C GLY A 259 11.80 -4.44 9.90
N HIS A 260 11.72 -5.31 8.90
CA HIS A 260 12.32 -5.15 7.57
C HIS A 260 11.34 -4.51 6.59
N LEU A 261 11.23 -3.18 6.65
CA LEU A 261 10.26 -2.41 5.87
C LEU A 261 10.59 -2.37 4.37
N VAL A 262 11.85 -2.11 4.01
CA VAL A 262 12.26 -2.04 2.58
C VAL A 262 12.19 -3.42 1.97
N ALA A 263 12.52 -4.47 2.70
CA ALA A 263 12.41 -5.85 2.27
C ALA A 263 10.94 -6.24 2.01
N ALA A 264 10.01 -5.84 2.89
CA ALA A 264 8.58 -6.01 2.65
C ALA A 264 8.11 -5.28 1.38
N PHE A 265 8.61 -4.06 1.14
CA PHE A 265 8.33 -3.31 -0.08
C PHE A 265 8.91 -3.98 -1.34
N ILE A 266 10.13 -4.49 -1.27
CA ILE A 266 10.77 -5.25 -2.35
C ILE A 266 9.89 -6.43 -2.78
N LEU A 267 9.29 -7.16 -1.83
CA LEU A 267 8.40 -8.28 -2.14
C LEU A 267 7.10 -7.84 -2.82
N ILE A 268 6.47 -6.74 -2.36
CA ILE A 268 5.32 -6.14 -3.04
C ILE A 268 5.67 -5.79 -4.50
N MET A 269 6.85 -5.19 -4.70
CA MET A 269 7.35 -4.74 -6.00
C MET A 269 7.65 -5.88 -6.98
N ILE A 270 7.79 -7.13 -6.53
CA ILE A 270 7.96 -8.28 -7.43
C ILE A 270 6.76 -8.38 -8.36
N ASP A 271 5.56 -8.35 -7.78
CA ASP A 271 4.29 -8.64 -8.46
C ASP A 271 3.50 -7.34 -8.79
N ASN A 272 3.71 -6.26 -8.03
CA ASN A 272 3.00 -4.99 -8.21
C ASN A 272 3.94 -3.76 -8.18
N PRO A 273 4.73 -3.54 -9.24
CA PRO A 273 5.55 -2.32 -9.35
C PRO A 273 4.73 -1.03 -9.46
N MET A 274 3.42 -1.09 -9.72
CA MET A 274 2.52 0.07 -9.72
C MET A 274 1.71 0.17 -8.42
N CYS A 275 2.24 -0.30 -7.28
CA CYS A 275 1.54 -0.31 -6.00
C CYS A 275 1.11 1.08 -5.49
N ALA A 276 1.67 2.17 -6.03
CA ALA A 276 1.14 3.52 -5.81
C ALA A 276 -0.32 3.68 -6.27
N ALA A 277 -0.82 2.83 -7.17
CA ALA A 277 -2.18 2.83 -7.66
C ALA A 277 -3.08 1.77 -6.99
N THR A 278 -2.61 1.06 -5.96
CA THR A 278 -3.38 0.04 -5.24
C THR A 278 -3.41 0.33 -3.73
N GLY A 279 -3.86 -0.62 -2.94
CA GLY A 279 -3.91 -0.52 -1.48
C GLY A 279 -5.23 0.03 -0.97
N GLN A 280 -5.16 0.66 0.20
CA GLN A 280 -6.32 1.13 0.95
C GLN A 280 -7.20 2.03 0.09
N HIS A 281 -8.50 1.75 0.12
CA HIS A 281 -9.54 2.44 -0.66
C HIS A 281 -9.54 2.18 -2.18
N ILE A 282 -8.65 1.32 -2.67
CA ILE A 282 -8.61 0.88 -4.07
C ILE A 282 -8.99 -0.59 -4.23
N CYS A 283 -8.22 -1.50 -3.65
CA CYS A 283 -8.41 -2.95 -3.80
C CYS A 283 -8.97 -3.59 -2.52
N ASN A 284 -9.61 -4.76 -2.65
CA ASN A 284 -10.22 -5.45 -1.49
C ASN A 284 -10.25 -6.99 -1.60
N GLU A 285 -9.89 -7.56 -2.74
CA GLU A 285 -10.02 -8.98 -3.07
C GLU A 285 -9.18 -9.87 -2.13
N CYS A 286 -7.96 -9.43 -1.82
CA CYS A 286 -7.06 -10.12 -0.88
C CYS A 286 -7.61 -10.14 0.55
N LYS A 287 -8.26 -9.05 0.99
CA LYS A 287 -8.91 -8.93 2.29
C LYS A 287 -10.14 -9.81 2.37
N ILE A 288 -11.01 -9.77 1.35
CA ILE A 288 -12.23 -10.60 1.29
C ILE A 288 -11.86 -12.09 1.26
N SER A 289 -10.77 -12.47 0.59
CA SER A 289 -10.31 -13.87 0.46
C SER A 289 -9.44 -14.36 1.62
N CYS A 290 -9.23 -13.55 2.66
CA CYS A 290 -8.46 -13.93 3.85
C CYS A 290 -9.02 -15.21 4.50
N ILE A 291 -8.17 -16.07 5.08
CA ILE A 291 -8.63 -17.31 5.75
C ILE A 291 -9.69 -17.05 6.85
N PHE A 292 -9.71 -15.84 7.42
CA PHE A 292 -10.71 -15.38 8.39
C PHE A 292 -12.05 -15.07 7.71
N GLN A 293 -12.84 -16.11 7.47
CA GLN A 293 -14.17 -16.00 6.84
C GLN A 293 -15.33 -15.85 7.85
N LYS A 294 -15.10 -16.12 9.15
CA LYS A 294 -16.13 -16.02 10.22
C LYS A 294 -15.88 -14.90 11.22
N GLN A 295 -14.90 -14.05 10.94
CA GLN A 295 -14.50 -12.92 11.78
C GLN A 295 -13.89 -11.83 10.91
N THR A 296 -13.66 -10.65 11.47
CA THR A 296 -13.02 -9.53 10.74
C THR A 296 -11.75 -10.01 10.04
N PRO A 297 -11.65 -9.89 8.70
CA PRO A 297 -10.44 -10.28 7.96
C PRO A 297 -9.30 -9.28 8.21
N VAL A 298 -8.07 -9.69 7.89
CA VAL A 298 -6.89 -8.80 7.93
C VAL A 298 -7.04 -7.70 6.90
N ASP A 299 -6.82 -6.44 7.28
CA ASP A 299 -6.81 -5.31 6.35
C ASP A 299 -5.48 -5.23 5.56
N ILE A 300 -5.30 -6.14 4.61
CA ILE A 300 -4.10 -6.22 3.76
C ILE A 300 -3.86 -4.93 2.96
N PRO A 301 -4.87 -4.32 2.29
CA PRO A 301 -4.67 -3.07 1.56
C PRO A 301 -4.15 -1.92 2.44
N GLN A 302 -4.58 -1.87 3.71
CA GLN A 302 -4.05 -0.91 4.69
C GLN A 302 -2.55 -1.11 4.95
N VAL A 303 -2.09 -2.36 5.08
CA VAL A 303 -0.66 -2.66 5.28
C VAL A 303 0.16 -2.31 4.05
N GLU A 304 -0.34 -2.60 2.83
CA GLU A 304 0.34 -2.23 1.57
C GLU A 304 0.52 -0.71 1.47
N SER A 305 -0.55 0.07 1.72
CA SER A 305 -0.47 1.54 1.70
C SER A 305 0.49 2.08 2.75
N TYR A 306 0.50 1.52 3.96
CA TYR A 306 1.45 1.90 5.01
C TYR A 306 2.90 1.68 4.59
N ILE A 307 3.20 0.51 4.02
CA ILE A 307 4.56 0.20 3.56
C ILE A 307 5.00 1.22 2.52
N LEU A 308 4.17 1.46 1.49
CA LEU A 308 4.48 2.45 0.46
C LEU A 308 4.71 3.85 1.04
N GLN A 309 3.85 4.29 1.96
CA GLN A 309 3.99 5.61 2.60
C GLN A 309 5.29 5.75 3.36
N CYS A 310 5.68 4.71 4.12
CA CYS A 310 6.96 4.73 4.82
C CYS A 310 8.14 4.81 3.84
N ILE A 311 8.07 4.10 2.71
CA ILE A 311 9.10 4.20 1.66
C ILE A 311 9.16 5.62 1.09
N LEU A 312 8.02 6.20 0.72
CA LEU A 312 7.97 7.58 0.19
C LEU A 312 8.41 8.63 1.22
N SER A 313 8.32 8.32 2.52
CA SER A 313 8.79 9.20 3.60
C SER A 313 10.31 9.18 3.80
N LEU A 314 11.01 8.14 3.32
CA LEU A 314 12.47 8.06 3.38
C LEU A 314 13.11 9.17 2.54
N ASN A 315 14.34 9.52 2.89
CA ASN A 315 15.17 10.34 2.02
C ASN A 315 15.38 9.57 0.71
N TYR A 316 15.15 10.22 -0.41
CA TYR A 316 15.19 9.59 -1.73
C TYR A 316 14.20 8.41 -1.88
N GLY A 317 13.11 8.39 -1.11
CA GLY A 317 12.10 7.32 -1.15
C GLY A 317 11.50 7.08 -2.54
N PHE A 318 11.27 8.16 -3.29
CA PHE A 318 10.87 8.06 -4.70
C PHE A 318 11.96 7.43 -5.57
N GLU A 319 13.24 7.77 -5.36
CA GLU A 319 14.34 7.21 -6.13
C GLU A 319 14.54 5.71 -5.84
N ILE A 320 14.33 5.29 -4.59
CA ILE A 320 14.31 3.87 -4.19
C ILE A 320 13.19 3.14 -4.93
N TYR A 321 11.96 3.69 -4.93
CA TYR A 321 10.86 3.12 -5.69
C TYR A 321 11.16 3.09 -7.20
N SER A 322 11.65 4.20 -7.75
CA SER A 322 12.05 4.30 -9.16
C SER A 322 13.08 3.24 -9.55
N LEU A 323 14.13 3.06 -8.74
CA LEU A 323 15.14 2.02 -8.92
C LEU A 323 14.50 0.63 -8.87
N LEU A 324 13.75 0.30 -7.81
CA LEU A 324 13.12 -1.02 -7.65
C LEU A 324 12.09 -1.34 -8.74
N SER A 325 11.48 -0.32 -9.35
CA SER A 325 10.60 -0.50 -10.51
C SER A 325 11.39 -0.95 -11.75
N LYS A 326 12.64 -0.52 -11.91
CA LYS A 326 13.48 -0.90 -13.06
C LYS A 326 14.28 -2.16 -12.77
N TRP A 327 14.70 -2.35 -11.53
CA TRP A 327 15.55 -3.43 -11.08
C TRP A 327 15.04 -4.04 -9.78
N ASN A 328 14.65 -5.31 -9.85
CA ASN A 328 14.37 -6.10 -8.66
C ASN A 328 14.96 -7.50 -8.89
N PRO A 329 16.11 -7.83 -8.26
CA PRO A 329 16.79 -9.10 -8.49
C PRO A 329 16.00 -10.31 -7.99
N LEU A 330 14.95 -10.10 -7.18
CA LEU A 330 14.05 -11.16 -6.73
C LEU A 330 12.94 -11.46 -7.75
N ARG A 331 12.80 -10.67 -8.82
CA ARG A 331 11.84 -10.92 -9.89
C ARG A 331 12.45 -11.86 -10.94
N ILE A 332 11.86 -13.04 -11.12
CA ILE A 332 12.41 -14.09 -12.01
C ILE A 332 12.32 -13.71 -13.50
N SER A 333 11.18 -13.18 -13.96
CA SER A 333 10.92 -13.01 -15.40
C SER A 333 11.66 -11.83 -16.05
N GLN A 334 11.87 -10.75 -15.29
CA GLN A 334 12.49 -9.52 -15.78
C GLN A 334 13.13 -8.75 -14.62
N PRO A 335 14.25 -9.24 -14.05
CA PRO A 335 14.94 -8.59 -12.94
C PRO A 335 15.63 -7.28 -13.35
N LEU A 336 15.97 -7.15 -14.65
CA LEU A 336 16.72 -6.05 -15.23
C LEU A 336 15.96 -5.43 -16.42
N PRO A 337 16.11 -4.11 -16.66
CA PRO A 337 15.64 -3.49 -17.88
C PRO A 337 16.49 -3.95 -19.07
N LYS A 338 15.89 -3.98 -20.26
CA LYS A 338 16.58 -4.31 -21.51
C LYS A 338 16.93 -3.04 -22.30
N GLU A 339 17.99 -3.14 -23.09
CA GLU A 339 18.30 -2.17 -24.14
C GLU A 339 17.18 -2.08 -25.19
N TYR A 340 17.19 -1.00 -25.97
CA TYR A 340 16.19 -0.80 -27.01
C TYR A 340 16.11 -2.00 -27.97
N ASN A 341 14.90 -2.53 -28.15
CA ASN A 341 14.67 -3.79 -28.88
C ASN A 341 14.12 -3.57 -30.31
N GLY A 342 14.13 -2.33 -30.81
CA GLY A 342 13.59 -1.98 -32.13
C GLY A 342 12.07 -1.74 -32.17
N GLN A 343 11.35 -1.94 -31.07
CA GLN A 343 9.89 -1.82 -31.04
C GLN A 343 9.46 -0.44 -30.54
N ASN A 344 8.63 0.23 -31.36
CA ASN A 344 7.95 1.47 -31.02
C ASN A 344 6.46 1.19 -30.86
N ILE A 345 5.89 1.49 -29.70
CA ILE A 345 4.52 1.10 -29.35
C ILE A 345 3.73 2.34 -28.95
N LEU A 346 2.56 2.49 -29.57
CA LEU A 346 1.57 3.49 -29.20
C LEU A 346 0.58 2.87 -28.21
N ILE A 347 0.39 3.48 -27.05
CA ILE A 347 -0.59 3.04 -26.05
C ILE A 347 -1.68 4.11 -25.95
N SER A 348 -2.94 3.73 -26.20
CA SER A 348 -4.08 4.64 -26.14
C SER A 348 -4.92 4.43 -24.90
N GLY A 349 -4.98 5.47 -24.05
CA GLY A 349 -5.66 5.47 -22.77
C GLY A 349 -4.69 5.11 -21.66
N MET A 350 -4.34 6.07 -20.81
CA MET A 350 -3.21 5.90 -19.88
C MET A 350 -3.63 5.59 -18.44
N GLY A 351 -4.87 5.16 -18.21
CA GLY A 351 -5.33 4.64 -16.91
C GLY A 351 -4.56 3.38 -16.46
N PRO A 352 -5.03 2.66 -15.42
CA PRO A 352 -4.30 1.53 -14.82
C PRO A 352 -3.72 0.51 -15.79
N ALA A 353 -4.50 0.09 -16.78
CA ALA A 353 -4.01 -0.82 -17.82
C ALA A 353 -2.89 -0.18 -18.66
N GLY A 354 -3.07 1.07 -19.10
CA GLY A 354 -2.13 1.79 -19.97
C GLY A 354 -0.79 2.08 -19.30
N PHE A 355 -0.79 2.69 -18.10
CA PHE A 355 0.46 2.98 -17.41
C PHE A 355 1.20 1.71 -16.95
N THR A 356 0.47 0.64 -16.62
CA THR A 356 1.08 -0.64 -16.22
C THR A 356 1.70 -1.33 -17.42
N LEU A 357 1.01 -1.33 -18.57
CA LEU A 357 1.55 -1.86 -19.82
C LEU A 357 2.77 -1.06 -20.27
N ALA A 358 2.70 0.28 -20.22
CA ALA A 358 3.83 1.17 -20.53
C ALA A 358 5.05 0.84 -19.67
N TYR A 359 4.85 0.62 -18.37
CA TYR A 359 5.91 0.21 -17.45
C TYR A 359 6.60 -1.09 -17.89
N TYR A 360 5.84 -2.16 -18.13
CA TYR A 360 6.42 -3.47 -18.47
C TYR A 360 7.12 -3.44 -19.83
N LEU A 361 6.51 -2.78 -20.83
CA LEU A 361 7.12 -2.66 -22.16
C LEU A 361 8.36 -1.76 -22.14
N SER A 362 8.37 -0.71 -21.31
CA SER A 362 9.57 0.13 -21.14
C SER A 362 10.73 -0.68 -20.57
N ASN A 363 10.48 -1.53 -19.56
CA ASN A 363 11.51 -2.44 -19.04
C ASN A 363 11.91 -3.52 -20.07
N ALA A 364 11.03 -3.86 -21.02
CA ALA A 364 11.31 -4.80 -22.10
C ALA A 364 12.16 -4.20 -23.23
N GLY A 365 12.51 -2.91 -23.16
CA GLY A 365 13.30 -2.21 -24.16
C GLY A 365 12.48 -1.62 -25.30
N CYS A 366 11.16 -1.50 -25.17
CA CYS A 366 10.34 -0.84 -26.18
C CYS A 366 10.37 0.68 -25.99
N ASN A 367 10.26 1.44 -27.07
CA ASN A 367 9.92 2.86 -27.01
C ASN A 367 8.40 3.03 -26.96
N ILE A 368 7.92 3.80 -25.99
CA ILE A 368 6.50 3.95 -25.70
C ILE A 368 6.06 5.40 -25.91
N VAL A 369 5.02 5.58 -26.70
CA VAL A 369 4.23 6.82 -26.71
C VAL A 369 2.87 6.51 -26.11
N GLY A 370 2.59 7.05 -24.93
CA GLY A 370 1.26 7.03 -24.33
C GLY A 370 0.45 8.22 -24.82
N ILE A 371 -0.76 7.98 -25.32
CA ILE A 371 -1.73 9.02 -25.65
C ILE A 371 -2.96 8.92 -24.75
N ASP A 372 -3.53 10.07 -24.41
CA ASP A 372 -4.80 10.15 -23.69
C ASP A 372 -5.65 11.28 -24.27
N GLY A 373 -6.97 11.04 -24.36
CA GLY A 373 -7.91 12.03 -24.89
C GLY A 373 -8.15 13.19 -23.94
N ILE A 374 -7.91 13.00 -22.64
CA ILE A 374 -8.06 14.05 -21.63
C ILE A 374 -6.82 14.95 -21.61
N LYS A 375 -7.01 16.21 -21.24
CA LYS A 375 -5.90 17.14 -21.00
C LYS A 375 -5.13 16.69 -19.75
N ILE A 376 -3.83 16.48 -19.89
CA ILE A 376 -2.91 16.13 -18.80
C ILE A 376 -1.88 17.24 -18.74
N GLU A 377 -1.77 17.91 -17.58
CA GLU A 377 -0.78 18.98 -17.44
C GLU A 377 0.65 18.42 -17.49
N PRO A 378 1.59 19.02 -18.23
CA PRO A 378 2.96 18.54 -18.28
C PRO A 378 3.64 18.66 -16.91
N LEU A 379 4.52 17.70 -16.58
CA LEU A 379 5.42 17.88 -15.44
C LEU A 379 6.50 18.90 -15.80
N THR A 380 6.97 19.64 -14.80
CA THR A 380 8.02 20.65 -15.00
C THR A 380 9.33 20.00 -15.42
N TYR A 381 10.13 20.75 -16.18
CA TYR A 381 11.46 20.30 -16.62
C TYR A 381 12.34 19.86 -15.45
N ASP A 382 12.31 20.57 -14.32
CA ASP A 382 13.12 20.22 -13.14
C ASP A 382 12.75 18.86 -12.54
N LEU A 383 11.53 18.37 -12.77
CA LEU A 383 11.04 17.09 -12.27
C LEU A 383 11.37 15.91 -13.19
N VAL A 384 11.26 16.08 -14.51
CA VAL A 384 11.36 14.96 -15.48
C VAL A 384 12.50 15.09 -16.48
N GLY A 385 13.14 16.26 -16.54
CA GLY A 385 14.19 16.62 -17.48
C GLY A 385 13.67 16.89 -18.89
N GLN A 386 14.59 17.34 -19.73
CA GLN A 386 14.44 17.54 -21.16
C GLN A 386 15.24 16.46 -21.84
N TYR A 387 14.63 15.88 -22.86
CA TYR A 387 15.31 14.90 -23.67
C TYR A 387 16.40 15.57 -24.53
N ASP A 388 17.65 15.15 -24.33
CA ASP A 388 18.80 15.56 -25.13
C ASP A 388 18.98 14.56 -26.28
N LYS A 389 18.82 15.05 -27.52
CA LYS A 389 18.92 14.21 -28.73
C LYS A 389 20.33 13.70 -29.00
N LYS A 390 21.38 14.40 -28.55
CA LYS A 390 22.77 14.01 -28.80
C LYS A 390 23.22 12.89 -27.87
N LEU A 391 22.76 12.93 -26.63
CA LEU A 391 23.10 11.93 -25.61
C LEU A 391 22.05 10.81 -25.48
N ASP A 392 20.94 10.89 -26.23
CA ASP A 392 19.82 9.96 -26.18
C ASP A 392 19.33 9.70 -24.73
N GLN A 393 19.25 10.78 -23.94
CA GLN A 393 18.84 10.69 -22.54
C GLN A 393 18.17 11.97 -22.05
N LYS A 394 17.35 11.85 -20.99
CA LYS A 394 16.79 13.00 -20.28
C LYS A 394 17.85 13.62 -19.37
N LEU A 395 18.04 14.93 -19.51
CA LEU A 395 18.94 15.74 -18.70
C LEU A 395 18.17 16.81 -17.94
N GLY A 396 18.74 17.25 -16.82
CA GLY A 396 18.30 18.47 -16.12
C GLY A 396 17.31 18.28 -14.98
N PHE A 397 16.93 17.05 -14.63
CA PHE A 397 16.24 16.81 -13.36
C PHE A 397 17.22 16.42 -12.26
N GLN A 398 16.92 16.82 -11.03
CA GLN A 398 17.66 16.41 -9.85
C GLN A 398 16.96 15.24 -9.14
N PRO A 399 17.71 14.44 -8.36
CA PRO A 399 17.13 13.43 -7.48
C PRO A 399 16.14 14.07 -6.49
N ILE A 400 14.98 13.44 -6.31
CA ILE A 400 13.97 13.91 -5.38
C ILE A 400 14.30 13.38 -3.99
N LYS A 401 14.85 14.24 -3.13
CA LYS A 401 15.15 13.88 -1.74
C LYS A 401 13.87 13.65 -0.92
N HIS A 402 12.85 14.50 -1.09
CA HIS A 402 11.59 14.41 -0.38
C HIS A 402 10.41 14.58 -1.35
N ILE A 403 9.75 13.48 -1.72
CA ILE A 403 8.64 13.52 -2.70
C ILE A 403 7.43 14.31 -2.20
N HIS A 404 7.27 14.38 -0.87
CA HIS A 404 6.18 15.11 -0.22
C HIS A 404 6.25 16.63 -0.48
N ASP A 405 7.43 17.17 -0.82
CA ASP A 405 7.58 18.58 -1.20
C ASP A 405 6.86 18.91 -2.52
N HIS A 406 6.54 17.88 -3.31
CA HIS A 406 5.79 18.00 -4.57
C HIS A 406 4.32 17.57 -4.44
N PHE A 407 3.89 17.19 -3.24
CA PHE A 407 2.48 16.88 -2.99
C PHE A 407 1.73 18.17 -2.69
N SER A 408 0.45 18.20 -3.05
CA SER A 408 -0.43 19.33 -2.79
C SER A 408 -1.75 18.87 -2.19
N ASP A 409 -2.42 19.77 -1.46
CA ASP A 409 -3.81 19.58 -1.07
C ASP A 409 -4.65 19.21 -2.29
N LEU A 410 -5.48 18.16 -2.20
CA LEU A 410 -6.22 17.67 -3.37
C LEU A 410 -7.18 18.70 -3.94
N GLN A 411 -7.62 19.67 -3.13
CA GLN A 411 -8.45 20.79 -3.59
C GLN A 411 -7.68 21.79 -4.47
N LYS A 412 -6.38 21.96 -4.24
CA LYS A 412 -5.52 22.94 -4.96
C LYS A 412 -4.58 22.26 -5.96
N ARG A 413 -4.54 20.93 -5.96
CA ARG A 413 -3.64 20.14 -6.79
C ARG A 413 -3.96 20.37 -8.26
N ILE A 414 -2.92 20.62 -9.04
CA ILE A 414 -3.02 20.54 -10.50
C ILE A 414 -3.41 19.11 -10.86
N ILE A 415 -4.39 18.97 -11.74
CA ILE A 415 -4.84 17.67 -12.21
C ILE A 415 -3.75 17.10 -13.12
N TYR A 416 -2.94 16.22 -12.56
CA TYR A 416 -1.84 15.57 -13.26
C TYR A 416 -2.28 14.31 -14.01
N GLY A 417 -3.53 13.88 -13.91
CA GLY A 417 -3.93 12.48 -14.13
C GLY A 417 -3.85 11.96 -15.56
N PHE A 418 -3.36 10.72 -15.68
CA PHE A 418 -3.68 9.82 -16.77
C PHE A 418 -5.20 9.55 -16.78
N GLY A 419 -5.84 9.67 -17.95
CA GLY A 419 -7.30 9.83 -18.07
C GLY A 419 -8.12 8.67 -17.48
N GLY A 420 -9.24 9.03 -16.83
CA GLY A 420 -10.30 8.09 -16.45
C GLY A 420 -10.62 8.02 -14.94
N VAL A 421 -11.05 6.83 -14.50
CA VAL A 421 -11.58 6.53 -13.16
C VAL A 421 -10.58 6.87 -12.04
N MET A 422 -9.27 6.77 -12.25
CA MET A 422 -8.31 7.03 -11.17
C MET A 422 -8.27 8.50 -10.75
N GLU A 423 -8.29 9.41 -11.72
CA GLU A 423 -8.27 10.85 -11.46
C GLU A 423 -9.67 11.37 -11.12
N TYR A 424 -10.71 10.91 -11.83
CA TYR A 424 -12.07 11.47 -11.73
C TYR A 424 -13.10 10.57 -11.05
N GLY A 425 -12.93 9.26 -11.11
CA GLY A 425 -13.88 8.27 -10.58
C GLY A 425 -13.62 7.83 -9.13
N ILE A 426 -12.39 8.02 -8.62
CA ILE A 426 -12.06 7.71 -7.23
C ILE A 426 -12.37 8.91 -6.34
N THR A 427 -13.12 8.63 -5.28
CA THR A 427 -13.54 9.61 -4.27
C THR A 427 -12.36 10.24 -3.53
N SER A 428 -12.59 11.33 -2.79
CA SER A 428 -11.64 12.00 -1.89
C SER A 428 -11.08 11.13 -0.74
N ARG A 429 -11.27 9.80 -0.79
CA ARG A 429 -10.79 8.81 0.18
C ARG A 429 -9.44 8.20 -0.20
N TRP A 430 -8.89 8.52 -1.38
CA TRP A 430 -7.58 8.05 -1.82
C TRP A 430 -6.67 9.26 -2.13
N ASN A 431 -5.38 9.14 -1.78
CA ASN A 431 -4.42 10.22 -1.97
C ASN A 431 -3.97 10.31 -3.44
N LYS A 432 -4.62 11.18 -4.21
CA LYS A 432 -4.33 11.36 -5.64
C LYS A 432 -2.92 11.88 -5.94
N ASN A 433 -2.17 12.36 -4.95
CA ASN A 433 -0.76 12.69 -5.14
C ASN A 433 0.07 11.46 -5.58
N LEU A 434 -0.38 10.23 -5.29
CA LEU A 434 0.28 9.01 -5.79
C LEU A 434 0.26 8.89 -7.32
N LEU A 435 -0.62 9.63 -8.03
CA LEU A 435 -0.55 9.71 -9.49
C LEU A 435 0.69 10.45 -9.98
N LEU A 436 1.19 11.43 -9.22
CA LEU A 436 2.48 12.07 -9.52
C LEU A 436 3.61 11.03 -9.44
N VAL A 437 3.57 10.12 -8.46
CA VAL A 437 4.55 9.04 -8.34
C VAL A 437 4.53 8.15 -9.58
N ILE A 438 3.35 7.67 -10.02
CA ILE A 438 3.24 6.86 -11.25
C ILE A 438 3.77 7.62 -12.47
N ARG A 439 3.45 8.92 -12.58
CA ARG A 439 3.97 9.76 -13.67
C ARG A 439 5.48 9.86 -13.65
N LEU A 440 6.08 10.16 -12.49
CA LEU A 440 7.53 10.25 -12.38
C LEU A 440 8.21 8.91 -12.66
N LEU A 441 7.61 7.78 -12.27
CA LEU A 441 8.12 6.45 -12.62
C LEU A 441 8.24 6.29 -14.14
N LEU A 442 7.21 6.70 -14.90
CA LEU A 442 7.21 6.56 -16.36
C LEU A 442 7.99 7.68 -17.07
N GLU A 443 7.67 8.94 -16.78
CA GLU A 443 8.19 10.11 -17.48
C GLU A 443 9.66 10.42 -17.18
N ARG A 444 10.30 9.81 -16.17
CA ARG A 444 11.76 9.88 -16.03
C ARG A 444 12.51 8.83 -16.85
N ARG A 445 11.81 7.93 -17.55
CA ARG A 445 12.44 6.99 -18.48
C ARG A 445 12.70 7.66 -19.83
N ASN A 446 13.81 7.31 -20.47
CA ASN A 446 14.17 7.83 -21.80
C ASN A 446 13.24 7.30 -22.90
N ASN A 447 12.79 6.05 -22.76
CA ASN A 447 11.95 5.35 -23.73
C ASN A 447 10.44 5.51 -23.49
N PHE A 448 10.02 6.56 -22.77
CA PHE A 448 8.61 6.87 -22.55
C PHE A 448 8.29 8.35 -22.79
N LEU A 449 7.23 8.58 -23.56
CA LEU A 449 6.67 9.90 -23.85
C LEU A 449 5.15 9.89 -23.66
N LEU A 450 4.64 10.82 -22.85
CA LEU A 450 3.21 11.04 -22.68
C LEU A 450 2.73 12.21 -23.56
N LYS A 451 1.60 12.03 -24.22
CA LYS A 451 0.94 13.02 -25.07
C LYS A 451 -0.54 13.11 -24.69
N SER A 452 -0.98 14.28 -24.25
CA SER A 452 -2.37 14.52 -23.83
C SER A 452 -3.22 15.14 -24.92
N GLY A 453 -4.55 15.08 -24.77
CA GLY A 453 -5.51 15.66 -25.71
C GLY A 453 -5.56 14.98 -27.08
N ILE A 454 -5.05 13.75 -27.17
CA ILE A 454 -4.96 13.00 -28.43
C ILE A 454 -5.78 11.71 -28.29
N THR A 455 -6.71 11.52 -29.21
CA THR A 455 -7.50 10.29 -29.34
C THR A 455 -7.13 9.54 -30.62
N LEU A 456 -7.28 8.22 -30.60
CA LEU A 456 -7.07 7.39 -31.79
C LEU A 456 -8.11 7.59 -32.88
N ASN A 457 -9.26 8.21 -32.58
CA ASN A 457 -10.34 8.41 -33.55
C ASN A 457 -9.89 9.17 -34.81
N ASN A 458 -8.78 9.91 -34.72
CA ASN A 458 -8.22 10.68 -35.82
C ASN A 458 -7.20 9.90 -36.68
N TYR A 459 -6.90 8.64 -36.36
CA TYR A 459 -5.84 7.86 -37.02
C TYR A 459 -6.25 6.40 -37.27
N ASN A 460 -6.04 5.91 -38.48
CA ASN A 460 -6.11 4.48 -38.79
C ASN A 460 -4.75 3.79 -38.56
N TYR A 461 -4.75 2.44 -38.53
CA TYR A 461 -3.54 1.66 -38.25
C TYR A 461 -2.41 1.89 -39.27
N THR A 462 -2.72 2.11 -40.54
CA THR A 462 -1.72 2.40 -41.58
C THR A 462 -1.03 3.73 -41.32
N GLN A 463 -1.79 4.77 -40.96
CA GLN A 463 -1.24 6.07 -40.58
C GLN A 463 -0.33 5.95 -39.35
N ILE A 464 -0.73 5.16 -38.36
CA ILE A 464 0.07 4.91 -37.14
C ILE A 464 1.38 4.19 -37.50
N LYS A 465 1.35 3.20 -38.40
CA LYS A 465 2.56 2.57 -38.93
C LYS A 465 3.47 3.54 -39.66
N ASN A 466 2.91 4.42 -40.48
CA ASN A 466 3.67 5.44 -41.21
C ASN A 466 4.34 6.46 -40.27
N LEU A 467 3.81 6.64 -39.05
CA LEU A 467 4.45 7.43 -37.99
C LEU A 467 5.60 6.69 -37.28
N GLY A 468 5.90 5.44 -37.67
CA GLY A 468 7.00 4.65 -37.12
C GLY A 468 6.62 3.76 -35.94
N PHE A 469 5.33 3.59 -35.65
CA PHE A 469 4.86 2.64 -34.63
C PHE A 469 4.66 1.24 -35.20
N HIS A 470 5.13 0.24 -34.48
CA HIS A 470 5.03 -1.17 -34.86
C HIS A 470 3.74 -1.80 -34.31
N HIS A 471 3.36 -1.40 -33.10
CA HIS A 471 2.19 -1.92 -32.39
C HIS A 471 1.34 -0.79 -31.79
N VAL A 472 0.05 -1.08 -31.62
CA VAL A 472 -0.91 -0.22 -30.93
C VAL A 472 -1.59 -1.04 -29.85
N ALA A 473 -1.60 -0.55 -28.62
CA ALA A 473 -2.36 -1.11 -27.52
C ALA A 473 -3.55 -0.21 -27.18
N LEU A 474 -4.74 -0.79 -27.15
CA LEU A 474 -5.96 -0.10 -26.75
C LEU A 474 -6.22 -0.39 -25.27
N THR A 475 -5.98 0.61 -24.43
CA THR A 475 -6.13 0.52 -22.96
C THR A 475 -7.12 1.56 -22.42
N SER A 476 -7.92 2.15 -23.31
CA SER A 476 -9.04 3.02 -22.96
C SER A 476 -10.13 2.22 -22.23
N GLY A 477 -10.25 2.46 -20.93
CA GLY A 477 -11.31 1.88 -20.11
C GLY A 477 -12.55 2.76 -20.08
N ALA A 478 -13.65 2.28 -20.65
CA ALA A 478 -15.00 2.51 -20.16
C ALA A 478 -15.93 1.47 -20.82
N GLY A 479 -16.31 0.43 -20.08
CA GLY A 479 -17.60 -0.20 -20.35
C GLY A 479 -18.69 0.85 -20.14
N ASN A 480 -19.83 0.72 -20.84
CA ASN A 480 -20.98 1.60 -20.62
C ASN A 480 -21.25 1.71 -19.11
N PRO A 481 -21.50 2.91 -18.56
CA PRO A 481 -21.94 3.04 -17.17
C PRO A 481 -23.13 2.10 -16.97
N ARG A 482 -23.09 1.28 -15.92
CA ARG A 482 -24.28 0.52 -15.52
C ARG A 482 -25.30 1.55 -15.05
N TYR A 483 -26.27 1.87 -15.91
CA TYR A 483 -27.43 2.62 -15.51
C TYR A 483 -28.17 1.79 -14.47
N ILE A 484 -28.34 2.34 -13.29
CA ILE A 484 -29.29 1.81 -12.31
C ILE A 484 -30.62 2.42 -12.74
N ASP A 485 -31.63 1.59 -13.04
CA ASP A 485 -33.00 2.07 -13.20
C ASP A 485 -33.46 2.66 -11.87
N LEU A 486 -33.30 3.97 -11.74
CA LEU A 486 -33.86 4.73 -10.64
C LEU A 486 -35.24 5.20 -11.11
N GLU A 487 -36.30 4.69 -10.48
CA GLU A 487 -37.62 5.32 -10.61
C GLU A 487 -37.48 6.76 -10.08
N THR A 488 -37.52 7.73 -10.99
CA THR A 488 -37.75 9.12 -10.63
C THR A 488 -39.13 9.19 -10.01
N ILE A 489 -39.17 9.37 -8.69
CA ILE A 489 -40.39 9.74 -7.98
C ILE A 489 -40.74 11.15 -8.48
N HIS A 490 -41.75 11.22 -9.35
CA HIS A 490 -42.31 12.48 -9.87
C HIS A 490 -43.11 13.22 -8.80
#